data_AF-A0A2T0FJ78-F1
#
_entry.id   AF-A0A2T0FJ78-F1
#
_cell.length_a   1.000
_cell.length_b   1.000
_cell.length_c   1.000
_cell.angle_alpha   90.00
_cell.angle_beta   90.00
_cell.angle_gamma   90.00
#
_symmetry.space_group_name_H-M   'P 1'
#
loop_
_entity.id
_entity.type
_entity.pdbx_description
1 polymer ?
#
loop_
_entity_poly.entity_id
_entity_poly.type
_entity_poly.pdbx_seq_one_letter_code
_entity_poly.pdbx_strand_id
1 'polypeptide(L)'
;MATRVVLPTVSTGNVPQLALDLLIYTYGFKLVQSLDDEHLYPFAGPLDGLTLPVEQGLTTACQLFQLNDIKLIQIRSPPLPGQKSKFIHGIKSQLKGKVLVAGSANAGMKLEDLGQLRVAEYTKDTIPDRLPESGYAVEAVKALDADAIVLFTYEGDNIANAKELATILAQRLGLPSKPFQQPISWTRVYGKDIPTGVEQGLYT
;
A
#
# COMPACT_ATOMS: atom_id res chain seq x y z
N MET A 1 -10.27 22.12 -6.27
CA MET A 1 -10.46 21.03 -5.28
C MET A 1 -9.13 20.84 -4.55
N ALA A 2 -9.15 20.52 -3.24
CA ALA A 2 -7.93 20.32 -2.47
C ALA A 2 -7.23 19.02 -2.92
N THR A 3 -5.90 19.06 -3.11
CA THR A 3 -5.11 17.87 -3.46
C THR A 3 -5.23 16.83 -2.35
N ARG A 4 -5.42 15.56 -2.74
CA ARG A 4 -5.59 14.42 -1.84
C ARG A 4 -4.45 13.45 -2.04
N VAL A 5 -3.82 13.03 -0.94
CA VAL A 5 -2.66 12.13 -0.96
C VAL A 5 -3.02 10.87 -0.19
N VAL A 6 -2.83 9.69 -0.79
CA VAL A 6 -2.89 8.42 -0.07
C VAL A 6 -1.49 7.91 0.21
N LEU A 7 -1.18 7.72 1.49
CA LEU A 7 0.07 7.13 1.98
C LEU A 7 -0.23 5.72 2.49
N PRO A 8 0.25 4.64 1.84
CA PRO A 8 0.13 3.30 2.39
C PRO A 8 1.10 3.14 3.55
N THR A 9 0.77 2.27 4.50
CA THR A 9 1.73 1.78 5.49
C THR A 9 2.24 0.41 5.09
N VAL A 10 3.51 0.12 5.38
CA VAL A 10 4.03 -1.24 5.27
C VAL A 10 3.62 -2.02 6.51
N SER A 11 2.46 -2.69 6.42
CA SER A 11 1.74 -3.32 7.53
C SER A 11 1.19 -4.71 7.15
N THR A 12 0.52 -5.38 8.10
CA THR A 12 0.05 -6.78 7.97
C THR A 12 -0.46 -7.15 6.59
N GLY A 13 0.10 -8.20 6.01
CA GLY A 13 -0.30 -8.74 4.70
C GLY A 13 0.04 -7.86 3.50
N ASN A 14 0.79 -6.77 3.70
CA ASN A 14 1.07 -5.73 2.69
C ASN A 14 -0.19 -5.19 2.00
N VAL A 15 -1.33 -5.28 2.68
CA VAL A 15 -2.65 -4.98 2.11
C VAL A 15 -2.72 -3.55 1.56
N PRO A 16 -2.20 -2.51 2.24
CA PRO A 16 -2.21 -1.15 1.70
C PRO A 16 -1.44 -1.02 0.38
N GLN A 17 -0.25 -1.61 0.28
CA GLN A 17 0.56 -1.54 -0.93
C GLN A 17 -0.13 -2.26 -2.10
N LEU A 18 -0.71 -3.44 -1.82
CA LEU A 18 -1.49 -4.20 -2.79
C LEU A 18 -2.75 -3.45 -3.23
N ALA A 19 -3.47 -2.82 -2.30
CA ALA A 19 -4.65 -2.02 -2.60
C ALA A 19 -4.30 -0.84 -3.53
N LEU A 20 -3.16 -0.20 -3.30
CA LEU A 20 -2.71 0.92 -4.13
C LEU A 20 -2.25 0.46 -5.52
N ASP A 21 -1.67 -0.73 -5.67
CA ASP A 21 -1.43 -1.31 -6.99
C ASP A 21 -2.74 -1.43 -7.78
N LEU A 22 -3.81 -1.96 -7.16
CA LEU A 22 -5.11 -2.06 -7.81
C LEU A 22 -5.62 -0.68 -8.25
N LEU A 23 -5.52 0.35 -7.40
CA LEU A 23 -5.93 1.71 -7.76
C LEU A 23 -5.11 2.28 -8.92
N ILE A 24 -3.78 2.17 -8.84
CA ILE A 24 -2.86 2.70 -9.84
C ILE A 24 -3.19 2.14 -11.22
N TYR A 25 -3.26 0.82 -11.34
CA TYR A 25 -3.44 0.17 -12.63
C TYR A 25 -4.87 0.17 -13.13
N THR A 26 -5.87 0.15 -12.25
CA THR A 26 -7.30 0.20 -12.66
C THR A 26 -7.70 1.56 -13.21
N TYR A 27 -7.19 2.65 -12.60
CA TYR A 27 -7.56 4.02 -12.96
C TYR A 27 -6.52 4.73 -13.83
N GLY A 28 -5.38 4.09 -14.09
CA GLY A 28 -4.34 4.63 -14.97
C GLY A 28 -3.59 5.81 -14.36
N PHE A 29 -3.33 5.77 -13.04
CA PHE A 29 -2.46 6.76 -12.41
C PHE A 29 -1.08 6.74 -13.09
N LYS A 30 -0.52 7.93 -13.31
CA LYS A 30 0.78 8.08 -13.97
C LYS A 30 1.89 8.27 -12.95
N LEU A 31 3.00 7.59 -13.14
CA LEU A 31 4.22 7.82 -12.38
C LEU A 31 4.69 9.27 -12.62
N VAL A 32 4.83 10.04 -11.55
CA VAL A 32 5.28 11.44 -11.60
C VAL A 32 6.75 11.55 -11.24
N GLN A 33 7.17 10.87 -10.17
CA GLN A 33 8.56 10.91 -9.69
C GLN A 33 8.84 9.75 -8.72
N SER A 34 10.11 9.38 -8.62
CA SER A 34 10.62 8.65 -7.46
C SER A 34 10.84 9.62 -6.31
N LEU A 35 10.41 9.23 -5.11
CA LEU A 35 10.62 10.00 -3.88
C LEU A 35 11.92 9.57 -3.21
N ASP A 36 12.40 10.40 -2.30
CA ASP A 36 13.58 10.09 -1.49
C ASP A 36 13.35 8.80 -0.69
N ASP A 37 14.26 7.84 -0.86
CA ASP A 37 14.24 6.51 -0.26
C ASP A 37 15.44 6.23 0.66
N GLU A 38 16.17 7.26 1.11
CA GLU A 38 17.32 7.14 2.03
C GLU A 38 17.01 6.29 3.29
N HIS A 39 15.75 6.34 3.74
CA HIS A 39 15.31 5.67 4.95
C HIS A 39 14.56 4.35 4.71
N LEU A 40 14.53 3.86 3.47
CA LEU A 40 13.96 2.59 3.08
C LEU A 40 15.06 1.59 2.71
N TYR A 41 14.73 0.30 2.69
CA TYR A 41 15.64 -0.66 2.06
C TYR A 41 15.77 -0.36 0.56
N PRO A 42 16.99 -0.34 -0.01
CA PRO A 42 17.18 -0.10 -1.44
C PRO A 42 16.38 -1.08 -2.29
N PHE A 43 15.66 -0.57 -3.28
CA PHE A 43 14.87 -1.38 -4.20
C PHE A 43 14.98 -0.81 -5.61
N ALA A 44 15.21 -1.69 -6.58
CA ALA A 44 15.19 -1.39 -8.00
C ALA A 44 14.56 -2.56 -8.75
N GLY A 45 13.61 -2.28 -9.64
CA GLY A 45 12.94 -3.28 -10.46
C GLY A 45 12.37 -2.68 -11.75
N PRO A 46 11.86 -3.51 -12.67
CA PRO A 46 11.18 -3.00 -13.86
C PRO A 46 9.94 -2.19 -13.47
N LEU A 47 9.57 -1.22 -14.31
CA LEU A 47 8.24 -0.62 -14.23
C LEU A 47 7.20 -1.70 -14.52
N ASP A 48 6.16 -1.73 -13.69
CA ASP A 48 5.11 -2.74 -13.75
C ASP A 48 3.94 -2.23 -14.61
N GLY A 49 3.03 -3.12 -14.99
CA GLY A 49 2.03 -2.82 -16.01
C GLY A 49 0.92 -3.86 -16.09
N LEU A 50 -0.05 -3.60 -16.98
CA LEU A 50 -1.20 -4.49 -17.18
C LEU A 50 -0.94 -5.60 -18.20
N THR A 51 -0.05 -5.35 -19.16
CA THR A 51 0.25 -6.25 -20.27
C THR A 51 1.73 -6.20 -20.62
N LEU A 52 2.22 -7.23 -21.33
CA LEU A 52 3.56 -7.23 -21.93
C LEU A 52 3.51 -6.73 -23.37
N PRO A 53 4.56 -6.03 -23.85
CA PRO A 53 5.69 -5.53 -23.07
C PRO A 53 5.27 -4.37 -22.15
N VAL A 54 5.83 -4.30 -20.95
CA VAL A 54 5.65 -3.15 -20.05
C VAL A 54 6.42 -1.93 -20.59
N GLU A 55 5.96 -0.73 -20.21
CA GLU A 55 6.66 0.51 -20.52
C GLU A 55 8.08 0.49 -19.94
N GLN A 56 9.05 1.03 -20.67
CA GLN A 56 10.42 1.12 -20.17
C GLN A 56 10.48 2.11 -19.00
N GLY A 57 11.06 1.66 -17.88
CA GLY A 57 11.18 2.48 -16.69
C GLY A 57 11.70 1.69 -15.50
N LEU A 58 11.94 2.41 -14.41
CA LEU A 58 12.45 1.87 -13.17
C LEU A 58 11.42 2.07 -12.06
N THR A 59 11.13 1.00 -11.33
CA THR A 59 10.46 1.07 -10.03
C THR A 59 11.53 1.19 -8.95
N THR A 60 11.42 2.21 -8.10
CA THR A 60 12.28 2.40 -6.91
C THR A 60 11.50 2.09 -5.62
N ALA A 61 12.13 2.26 -4.45
CA ALA A 61 11.51 1.91 -3.17
C ALA A 61 10.26 2.74 -2.84
N CYS A 62 10.24 4.04 -3.21
CA CYS A 62 9.13 4.95 -2.98
C CYS A 62 8.84 5.78 -4.22
N GLN A 63 7.60 5.75 -4.71
CA GLN A 63 7.21 6.45 -5.95
C GLN A 63 5.86 7.15 -5.82
N LEU A 64 5.73 8.30 -6.45
CA LEU A 64 4.52 9.11 -6.49
C LEU A 64 3.79 8.89 -7.82
N PHE A 65 2.55 8.45 -7.74
CA PHE A 65 1.62 8.31 -8.84
C PHE A 65 0.51 9.35 -8.74
N GLN A 66 0.04 9.88 -9.87
CA GLN A 66 -0.98 10.94 -9.88
C GLN A 66 -2.05 10.71 -10.95
N LEU A 67 -3.29 11.05 -10.58
CA LEU A 67 -4.44 11.17 -11.46
C LEU A 67 -5.21 12.42 -11.05
N ASN A 68 -5.23 13.45 -11.91
CA ASN A 68 -5.84 14.75 -11.60
C ASN A 68 -5.27 15.35 -10.29
N ASP A 69 -6.13 15.58 -9.30
CA ASP A 69 -5.82 16.10 -7.96
C ASP A 69 -5.55 15.01 -6.91
N ILE A 70 -5.56 13.74 -7.31
CA ILE A 70 -5.33 12.59 -6.44
C ILE A 70 -3.90 12.07 -6.64
N LYS A 71 -3.19 11.89 -5.53
CA LYS A 71 -1.83 11.37 -5.45
C LYS A 71 -1.82 10.08 -4.66
N LEU A 72 -1.16 9.05 -5.18
CA LEU A 72 -0.93 7.77 -4.51
C LEU A 72 0.58 7.58 -4.36
N ILE A 73 1.02 7.24 -3.16
CA ILE A 73 2.41 6.85 -2.92
C ILE A 73 2.47 5.32 -2.98
N GLN A 74 3.37 4.74 -3.76
CA GLN A 74 3.64 3.31 -3.72
C GLN A 74 4.98 3.06 -3.03
N ILE A 75 5.01 2.08 -2.12
CA ILE A 75 6.19 1.72 -1.34
C ILE A 75 6.48 0.23 -1.55
N ARG A 76 7.66 -0.07 -2.09
CA ARG A 76 8.08 -1.46 -2.40
C ARG A 76 8.91 -2.09 -1.30
N SER A 77 9.46 -1.29 -0.39
CA SER A 77 10.29 -1.78 0.71
C SER A 77 9.99 -1.06 2.04
N PRO A 78 10.10 -1.74 3.18
CA PRO A 78 9.83 -1.12 4.48
C PRO A 78 10.91 -0.09 4.85
N PRO A 79 10.58 0.85 5.77
CA PRO A 79 11.60 1.66 6.41
C PRO A 79 12.67 0.81 7.11
N LEU A 80 13.91 1.29 7.07
CA LEU A 80 15.02 0.69 7.80
C LEU A 80 14.74 0.67 9.32
N PRO A 81 15.32 -0.28 10.08
CA PRO A 81 15.16 -0.34 11.52
C PRO A 81 15.48 1.01 12.19
N GLY A 82 14.52 1.53 12.97
CA GLY A 82 14.66 2.81 13.67
C GLY A 82 14.54 4.07 12.78
N GLN A 83 14.26 3.96 11.48
CA GLN A 83 14.17 5.13 10.58
C GLN A 83 12.74 5.56 10.22
N LYS A 84 11.70 4.94 10.83
CA LYS A 84 10.28 5.24 10.54
C LYS A 84 9.95 6.74 10.62
N SER A 85 10.34 7.40 11.72
CA SER A 85 10.07 8.83 11.95
C SER A 85 10.71 9.73 10.90
N LYS A 86 11.95 9.41 10.53
CA LYS A 86 12.68 10.19 9.52
C LYS A 86 12.10 9.97 8.14
N PHE A 87 11.71 8.74 7.79
CA PHE A 87 10.97 8.47 6.56
C PHE A 87 9.68 9.30 6.49
N ILE A 88 8.87 9.29 7.55
CA ILE A 88 7.62 10.06 7.62
C ILE A 88 7.89 11.58 7.51
N HIS A 89 8.93 12.07 8.18
CA HIS A 89 9.29 13.48 8.11
C HIS A 89 9.80 13.89 6.72
N GLY A 90 10.64 13.06 6.10
CA GLY A 90 11.16 13.25 4.75
C GLY A 90 10.02 13.32 3.74
N ILE A 91 9.09 12.36 3.78
CA ILE A 91 7.95 12.36 2.87
C ILE A 91 7.01 13.54 3.14
N LYS A 92 6.75 13.92 4.41
CA LYS A 92 5.91 15.08 4.76
C LYS A 92 6.31 16.35 3.99
N SER A 93 7.61 16.60 3.84
CA SER A 93 8.12 17.77 3.12
C SER A 93 7.77 17.77 1.62
N GLN A 94 7.53 16.58 1.06
CA GLN A 94 7.24 16.34 -0.34
C GLN A 94 5.73 16.21 -0.62
N LEU A 95 4.90 16.02 0.43
CA LEU A 95 3.44 15.92 0.31
C LEU A 95 2.79 17.30 0.44
N LYS A 96 2.00 17.66 -0.56
CA LYS A 96 1.12 18.83 -0.53
C LYS A 96 -0.32 18.35 -0.71
N GLY A 97 -1.15 18.59 0.30
CA GLY A 97 -2.58 18.21 0.28
C GLY A 97 -3.04 17.56 1.58
N LYS A 98 -4.33 17.17 1.62
CA LYS A 98 -4.88 16.39 2.72
C LYS A 98 -4.39 14.94 2.59
N VAL A 99 -3.75 14.43 3.63
CA VAL A 99 -3.23 13.06 3.66
C VAL A 99 -4.29 12.11 4.22
N LEU A 100 -4.45 10.97 3.55
CA LEU A 100 -5.18 9.80 4.01
C LEU A 100 -4.19 8.63 4.12
N VAL A 101 -4.01 8.11 5.32
CA VAL A 101 -3.19 6.92 5.56
C VAL A 101 -4.01 5.68 5.27
N ALA A 102 -3.54 4.83 4.37
CA ALA A 102 -4.09 3.50 4.13
C ALA A 102 -3.28 2.48 4.92
N GLY A 103 -3.91 1.79 5.87
CA GLY A 103 -3.24 0.85 6.76
C GLY A 103 -3.91 -0.51 6.83
N SER A 104 -3.18 -1.46 7.40
CA SER A 104 -3.72 -2.73 7.88
C SER A 104 -3.18 -3.02 9.28
N ALA A 105 -3.86 -3.88 10.02
CA ALA A 105 -3.44 -4.32 11.35
C ALA A 105 -3.80 -5.80 11.56
N ASN A 106 -3.16 -6.44 12.54
CA ASN A 106 -3.37 -7.85 12.80
C ASN A 106 -4.75 -8.11 13.42
N ALA A 107 -5.61 -8.87 12.73
CA ALA A 107 -6.95 -9.24 13.20
C ALA A 107 -6.94 -10.23 14.38
N GLY A 108 -5.88 -11.00 14.56
CA GLY A 108 -5.72 -11.96 15.66
C GLY A 108 -5.34 -11.34 16.99
N MET A 109 -4.82 -10.11 16.98
CA MET A 109 -4.48 -9.40 18.21
C MET A 109 -5.69 -8.58 18.68
N LYS A 110 -6.36 -9.07 19.73
CA LYS A 110 -7.46 -8.36 20.39
C LYS A 110 -6.96 -7.00 20.86
N LEU A 111 -7.49 -5.92 20.29
CA LEU A 111 -7.61 -4.66 21.00
C LEU A 111 -8.91 -4.75 21.78
N GLU A 112 -8.80 -4.74 23.09
CA GLU A 112 -9.89 -4.95 24.05
C GLU A 112 -11.08 -4.01 23.78
N ASP A 113 -10.82 -2.86 23.15
CA ASP A 113 -11.80 -1.80 22.86
C ASP A 113 -12.32 -1.73 21.41
N LEU A 114 -11.76 -2.48 20.44
CA LEU A 114 -12.08 -2.28 19.02
C LEU A 114 -13.21 -3.17 18.47
N GLY A 115 -13.72 -4.11 19.26
CA GLY A 115 -14.71 -5.08 18.79
C GLY A 115 -14.23 -5.86 17.55
N GLN A 116 -15.11 -6.64 16.92
CA GLN A 116 -14.82 -7.36 15.67
C GLN A 116 -14.81 -6.43 14.44
N LEU A 117 -14.32 -5.19 14.58
CA LEU A 117 -14.28 -4.26 13.45
C LEU A 117 -13.29 -4.78 12.40
N ARG A 118 -13.81 -5.08 11.21
CA ARG A 118 -13.01 -5.48 10.04
C ARG A 118 -12.27 -4.28 9.45
N VAL A 119 -12.91 -3.10 9.46
CA VAL A 119 -12.36 -1.83 9.02
C VAL A 119 -12.57 -0.80 10.13
N ALA A 120 -11.57 0.03 10.40
CA ALA A 120 -11.67 1.18 11.28
C ALA A 120 -11.17 2.46 10.59
N GLU A 121 -11.88 3.56 10.83
CA GLU A 121 -11.45 4.90 10.44
C GLU A 121 -10.91 5.63 11.66
N TYR A 122 -9.77 6.30 11.51
CA TYR A 122 -9.15 7.08 12.56
C TYR A 122 -8.79 8.49 12.11
N THR A 123 -8.69 9.39 13.07
CA THR A 123 -8.03 10.69 12.94
C THR A 123 -6.84 10.73 13.88
N LYS A 124 -6.07 11.83 13.87
CA LYS A 124 -5.01 12.05 14.86
C LYS A 124 -5.46 11.93 16.32
N ASP A 125 -6.73 12.23 16.59
CA ASP A 125 -7.30 12.29 17.93
C ASP A 125 -7.93 10.96 18.36
N THR A 126 -8.33 10.12 17.39
CA THR A 126 -9.03 8.85 17.67
C THR A 126 -8.17 7.60 17.45
N ILE A 127 -7.01 7.72 16.79
CA ILE A 127 -6.11 6.57 16.60
C ILE A 127 -5.52 6.11 17.95
N PRO A 128 -5.55 4.81 18.28
CA PRO A 128 -4.96 4.34 19.54
C PRO A 128 -3.44 4.46 19.51
N ASP A 129 -2.82 4.49 20.69
CA ASP A 129 -1.36 4.56 20.82
C ASP A 129 -0.63 3.36 20.23
N ARG A 130 -1.33 2.22 20.09
CA ARG A 130 -0.79 1.02 19.49
C ARG A 130 -1.83 0.36 18.58
N LEU A 131 -1.45 0.16 17.33
CA LEU A 131 -2.13 -0.74 16.41
C LEU A 131 -1.17 -1.90 16.08
N PRO A 132 -1.49 -3.14 16.45
CA PRO A 132 -0.61 -4.28 16.25
C PRO A 132 -0.28 -4.52 14.77
N GLU A 133 1.01 -4.67 14.47
CA GLU A 133 1.55 -4.91 13.12
C GLU A 133 1.13 -3.88 12.05
N SER A 134 0.69 -2.70 12.48
CA SER A 134 0.33 -1.58 11.59
C SER A 134 1.51 -0.83 10.98
N GLY A 135 2.71 -1.37 11.10
CA GLY A 135 3.94 -0.77 10.59
C GLY A 135 4.24 0.57 11.25
N TYR A 136 3.92 1.65 10.53
CA TYR A 136 4.10 3.03 10.95
C TYR A 136 2.79 3.85 10.89
N ALA A 137 1.62 3.20 10.83
CA ALA A 137 0.32 3.86 10.70
C ALA A 137 0.06 4.90 11.80
N VAL A 138 0.19 4.50 13.07
CA VAL A 138 -0.03 5.39 14.22
C VAL A 138 0.86 6.63 14.15
N GLU A 139 2.14 6.41 13.84
CA GLU A 139 3.13 7.47 13.76
C GLU A 139 2.87 8.41 12.58
N ALA A 140 2.52 7.88 11.41
CA ALA A 140 2.19 8.66 10.23
C ALA A 140 0.94 9.52 10.44
N VAL A 141 -0.11 8.95 11.03
CA VAL A 141 -1.35 9.68 11.33
C VAL A 141 -1.10 10.87 12.26
N LYS A 142 -0.37 10.64 13.35
CA LYS A 142 -0.05 11.70 14.32
C LYS A 142 0.90 12.75 13.73
N ALA A 143 1.96 12.34 13.02
CA ALA A 143 2.98 13.26 12.49
C ALA A 143 2.49 14.08 11.29
N LEU A 144 1.55 13.55 10.51
CA LEU A 144 1.02 14.18 9.30
C LEU A 144 -0.32 14.90 9.52
N ASP A 145 -0.92 14.79 10.71
CA ASP A 145 -2.29 15.26 10.99
C ASP A 145 -3.29 14.71 9.95
N ALA A 146 -3.25 13.38 9.76
CA ALA A 146 -3.95 12.69 8.69
C ALA A 146 -5.18 11.92 9.19
N ASP A 147 -6.12 11.69 8.28
CA ASP A 147 -7.14 10.65 8.47
C ASP A 147 -6.52 9.28 8.14
N ALA A 148 -7.06 8.19 8.67
CA ALA A 148 -6.64 6.83 8.32
C ALA A 148 -7.82 5.88 8.10
N ILE A 149 -7.62 4.92 7.21
CA ILE A 149 -8.47 3.73 7.05
C ILE A 149 -7.57 2.52 7.30
N VAL A 150 -7.93 1.71 8.29
CA VAL A 150 -7.17 0.52 8.70
C VAL A 150 -8.04 -0.72 8.53
N LEU A 151 -7.57 -1.68 7.72
CA LEU A 151 -8.21 -3.00 7.57
C LEU A 151 -7.54 -4.02 8.50
N PHE A 152 -8.32 -4.69 9.34
CA PHE A 152 -7.84 -5.79 10.18
C PHE A 152 -7.79 -7.08 9.35
N THR A 153 -6.59 -7.66 9.23
CA THR A 153 -6.32 -8.82 8.39
C THR A 153 -5.35 -9.80 9.04
N TYR A 154 -5.23 -11.00 8.47
CA TYR A 154 -4.19 -11.97 8.77
C TYR A 154 -3.13 -11.99 7.66
N GLU A 155 -1.93 -12.47 7.97
CA GLU A 155 -0.91 -12.77 6.96
C GLU A 155 -1.36 -13.91 6.04
N GLY A 156 -0.88 -13.93 4.80
CA GLY A 156 -1.22 -14.92 3.78
C GLY A 156 -1.60 -14.31 2.43
N ASP A 157 -2.42 -15.03 1.65
CA ASP A 157 -2.99 -14.51 0.40
C ASP A 157 -4.01 -13.41 0.71
N ASN A 158 -3.57 -12.18 0.50
CA ASN A 158 -4.30 -10.97 0.83
C ASN A 158 -4.92 -10.28 -0.40
N ILE A 159 -5.06 -10.97 -1.54
CA ILE A 159 -5.68 -10.42 -2.75
C ILE A 159 -7.10 -9.91 -2.48
N ALA A 160 -7.91 -10.66 -1.73
CA ALA A 160 -9.27 -10.27 -1.40
C ALA A 160 -9.31 -9.04 -0.47
N ASN A 161 -8.45 -9.02 0.54
CA ASN A 161 -8.32 -7.91 1.50
C ASN A 161 -7.82 -6.62 0.81
N ALA A 162 -6.91 -6.75 -0.15
CA ALA A 162 -6.45 -5.65 -0.99
C ALA A 162 -7.59 -5.07 -1.85
N LYS A 163 -8.45 -5.91 -2.45
CA LYS A 163 -9.63 -5.47 -3.19
C LYS A 163 -10.66 -4.76 -2.30
N GLU A 164 -10.85 -5.25 -1.08
CA GLU A 164 -11.72 -4.62 -0.08
C GLU A 164 -11.22 -3.21 0.28
N LEU A 165 -9.95 -3.09 0.69
CA LEU A 165 -9.35 -1.79 1.01
C LEU A 165 -9.34 -0.84 -0.20
N ALA A 166 -9.00 -1.34 -1.40
CA ALA A 166 -9.05 -0.55 -2.63
C ALA A 166 -10.45 -0.03 -2.95
N THR A 167 -11.51 -0.82 -2.66
CA THR A 167 -12.90 -0.39 -2.85
C THR A 167 -13.23 0.80 -1.96
N ILE A 168 -12.88 0.71 -0.68
CA ILE A 168 -13.13 1.76 0.30
C ILE A 168 -12.34 3.03 -0.06
N LEU A 169 -11.07 2.90 -0.44
CA LEU A 169 -10.25 4.01 -0.89
C LEU A 169 -10.80 4.65 -2.17
N ALA A 170 -11.23 3.86 -3.16
CA ALA A 170 -11.82 4.38 -4.39
C ALA A 170 -13.09 5.20 -4.10
N GLN A 171 -13.97 4.70 -3.22
CA GLN A 171 -15.15 5.43 -2.78
C GLN A 171 -14.79 6.74 -2.07
N ARG A 172 -13.82 6.71 -1.13
CA ARG A 172 -13.35 7.90 -0.41
C ARG A 172 -12.72 8.94 -1.34
N LEU A 173 -12.10 8.49 -2.43
CA LEU A 173 -11.50 9.33 -3.45
C LEU A 173 -12.49 9.79 -4.54
N GLY A 174 -13.74 9.31 -4.52
CA GLY A 174 -14.73 9.61 -5.56
C GLY A 174 -14.37 9.03 -6.93
N LEU A 175 -13.59 7.95 -6.96
CA LEU A 175 -13.25 7.22 -8.19
C LEU A 175 -14.43 6.34 -8.62
N PRO A 176 -14.71 6.20 -9.92
CA PRO A 176 -15.85 5.42 -10.40
C PRO A 176 -15.67 3.93 -10.09
N SER A 177 -16.74 3.23 -9.76
CA SER A 177 -16.70 1.77 -9.55
C SER A 177 -16.29 1.06 -10.86
N LYS A 178 -15.24 0.24 -10.79
CA LYS A 178 -14.68 -0.53 -11.90
C LYS A 178 -14.15 -1.88 -11.40
N PRO A 179 -14.12 -2.92 -12.23
CA PRO A 179 -13.41 -4.15 -11.88
C PRO A 179 -11.92 -3.84 -11.74
N PHE A 180 -11.33 -4.24 -10.61
CA PHE A 180 -9.91 -4.01 -10.37
C PHE A 180 -9.04 -4.84 -11.31
N GLN A 181 -8.05 -4.19 -11.89
CA GLN A 181 -7.02 -4.81 -12.69
C GLN A 181 -5.77 -5.02 -11.83
N GLN A 182 -5.25 -6.23 -11.86
CA GLN A 182 -4.01 -6.58 -11.18
C GLN A 182 -2.84 -6.31 -12.12
N PRO A 183 -1.73 -5.75 -11.61
CA PRO A 183 -0.53 -5.67 -12.43
C PRO A 183 0.04 -7.05 -12.73
N ILE A 184 0.85 -7.12 -13.78
CA ILE A 184 1.45 -8.38 -14.22
C ILE A 184 2.38 -8.98 -13.16
N SER A 185 2.98 -8.17 -12.30
CA SER A 185 3.75 -8.66 -11.15
C SER A 185 2.95 -9.64 -10.27
N TRP A 186 1.63 -9.51 -10.21
CA TRP A 186 0.78 -10.40 -9.43
C TRP A 186 0.66 -11.80 -10.03
N THR A 187 0.91 -11.98 -11.33
CA THR A 187 0.86 -13.30 -11.99
C THR A 187 1.91 -14.27 -11.46
N ARG A 188 2.98 -13.77 -10.85
CA ARG A 188 4.12 -14.56 -10.36
C ARG A 188 4.31 -14.50 -8.84
N VAL A 189 3.27 -14.13 -8.09
CA VAL A 189 3.33 -14.12 -6.61
C VAL A 189 3.56 -15.51 -6.03
N TYR A 190 3.15 -16.56 -6.77
CA TYR A 190 3.39 -17.96 -6.44
C TYR A 190 4.64 -18.55 -7.11
N GLY A 191 5.50 -17.70 -7.68
CA GLY A 191 6.70 -18.12 -8.40
C GLY A 191 6.53 -18.09 -9.92
N LYS A 192 7.58 -18.53 -10.62
CA LYS A 192 7.55 -18.73 -12.08
C LYS A 192 6.91 -20.08 -12.37
N ASP A 193 6.29 -20.21 -13.54
CA ASP A 193 5.87 -21.52 -14.04
C ASP A 193 7.08 -22.46 -14.06
N ILE A 194 6.98 -23.55 -13.31
CA ILE A 194 7.98 -24.62 -13.31
C ILE A 194 7.60 -25.55 -14.48
N PRO A 195 8.52 -25.81 -15.43
CA PRO A 195 8.25 -26.76 -16.50
C PRO A 195 7.94 -28.15 -15.91
N THR A 196 6.85 -28.76 -16.35
CA THR A 196 6.43 -30.08 -15.91
C THR A 196 7.54 -31.10 -16.16
N GLY A 197 7.93 -31.82 -15.09
CA GLY A 197 8.98 -32.85 -15.16
C GLY A 197 10.33 -32.44 -14.53
N VAL A 198 10.45 -31.19 -14.06
CA VAL A 198 11.60 -30.73 -13.25
C VAL A 198 11.37 -30.98 -11.75
N GLU A 199 10.18 -31.43 -11.35
CA GLU A 199 9.82 -31.77 -9.96
C GLU A 199 10.64 -32.95 -9.38
N GLN A 200 11.56 -33.55 -10.14
CA GLN A 200 12.36 -34.73 -9.75
C GLN A 200 11.53 -35.88 -9.13
N GLY A 201 10.25 -36.01 -9.50
CA GLY A 201 9.38 -37.05 -8.95
C GLY A 201 8.79 -36.72 -7.56
N LEU A 202 8.68 -35.44 -7.17
CA LEU A 202 7.97 -35.07 -5.93
C LEU A 202 6.53 -35.58 -5.88
N TYR A 203 5.92 -35.77 -7.05
CA TYR A 203 4.63 -36.43 -7.23
C TYR A 203 4.70 -37.37 -8.43
N THR A 204 5.45 -38.47 -8.29
CA THR A 204 5.33 -39.67 -9.15
C THR A 204 4.82 -40.84 -8.33
#